data_AF-A0A7Y9LF57-F1
#
_entry.id   AF-A0A7Y9LF57-F1
#
_cell.length_a   1.000
_cell.length_b   1.000
_cell.length_c   1.000
_cell.angle_alpha   90.00
_cell.angle_beta   90.00
_cell.angle_gamma   90.00
#
_symmetry.space_group_name_H-M   'P 1'
#
loop_
_entity.id
_entity.type
_entity.pdbx_description
1 polymer ?
#
loop_
_entity_poly.entity_id
_entity_poly.type
_entity_poly.pdbx_seq_one_letter_code
_entity_poly.pdbx_strand_id
1 'polypeptide(L)'
;MIEELALGSIKDRRLVLDLLSSLERFPVLTHDEVLTLVDGHRLWGRGLSAMDAHLLGSVALVGGAQLWTRDKRLRSAAGDAGVARYHVR
;
A
#
# COMPACT_ATOMS: atom_id res chain seq x y z
N MET A 1 0.39 1.74 -7.10
CA MET A 1 -0.36 2.00 -8.35
C MET A 1 0.59 1.91 -9.51
N ILE A 2 0.23 1.14 -10.54
CA ILE A 2 1.04 0.97 -11.76
C ILE A 2 1.06 2.29 -12.56
N GLU A 3 0.04 3.13 -12.37
CA GLU A 3 -0.20 4.43 -12.97
C GLU A 3 0.99 5.38 -12.80
N GLU A 4 1.57 5.46 -11.59
CA GLU A 4 2.76 6.29 -11.33
C GLU A 4 3.97 5.86 -12.16
N LEU A 5 4.17 4.54 -12.29
CA LEU A 5 5.22 4.00 -13.15
C LEU A 5 4.88 4.25 -14.62
N ALA A 6 3.63 4.04 -15.02
CA ALA A 6 3.16 4.28 -16.37
C ALA A 6 3.29 5.76 -16.80
N LEU A 7 3.30 6.73 -15.89
CA LEU A 7 3.55 8.13 -16.25
C LEU A 7 5.05 8.42 -16.50
N GLY A 8 5.95 7.56 -16.01
CA GLY A 8 7.39 7.69 -16.19
C GLY A 8 7.92 7.14 -17.53
N SER A 9 9.21 7.40 -17.77
CA SER A 9 9.97 6.76 -18.85
C SER A 9 10.46 5.38 -18.40
N ILE A 10 10.04 4.33 -19.13
CA ILE A 10 10.35 2.94 -18.82
C ILE A 10 10.85 2.26 -20.09
N LYS A 11 12.03 1.63 -20.04
CA LYS A 11 12.54 0.78 -21.11
C LYS A 11 11.65 -0.46 -21.27
N ASP A 12 11.37 -0.87 -22.50
CA ASP A 12 10.49 -2.02 -22.79
C ASP A 12 9.09 -1.86 -22.18
N ARG A 13 8.59 -0.61 -22.17
CA ARG A 13 7.35 -0.16 -21.50
C ARG A 13 6.20 -1.15 -21.55
N ARG A 14 5.85 -1.64 -22.75
CA ARG A 14 4.71 -2.55 -22.92
C ARG A 14 4.89 -3.84 -22.13
N LEU A 15 6.05 -4.50 -22.30
CA LEU A 15 6.38 -5.72 -21.56
C LEU A 15 6.37 -5.47 -20.05
N VAL A 16 6.96 -4.38 -19.58
CA VAL A 16 7.02 -4.07 -18.14
C VAL A 16 5.61 -3.84 -17.56
N LEU A 17 4.76 -3.06 -18.25
CA LEU A 17 3.39 -2.82 -17.79
C LEU A 17 2.54 -4.09 -17.83
N ASP A 18 2.72 -4.95 -18.84
CA ASP A 18 2.02 -6.24 -18.93
C ASP A 18 2.42 -7.17 -17.75
N LEU A 19 3.72 -7.23 -17.42
CA LEU A 19 4.21 -8.00 -16.26
C LEU A 19 3.73 -7.43 -14.93
N LEU A 20 3.70 -6.11 -14.75
CA LEU A 20 3.16 -5.51 -13.54
C LEU A 20 1.66 -5.75 -13.39
N SER A 21 0.93 -5.73 -14.51
CA SER A 21 -0.52 -5.96 -14.53
C SER A 21 -0.90 -7.42 -14.26
N SER A 22 0.03 -8.36 -14.38
CA SER A 22 -0.19 -9.78 -14.08
C SER A 22 0.10 -10.15 -12.63
N LEU A 23 0.59 -9.21 -11.80
CA LEU A 23 0.78 -9.42 -10.38
C LEU A 23 -0.55 -9.66 -9.66
N GLU A 24 -0.46 -10.37 -8.53
CA GLU A 24 -1.61 -10.57 -7.65
C GLU A 24 -2.16 -9.22 -7.17
N ARG A 25 -3.47 -9.06 -7.32
CA ARG A 25 -4.17 -7.84 -6.92
C ARG A 25 -4.72 -8.01 -5.52
N PHE A 26 -4.28 -7.12 -4.63
CA PHE A 26 -4.84 -7.05 -3.28
C PHE A 26 -6.24 -6.42 -3.31
N PRO A 27 -7.09 -6.70 -2.30
CA PRO A 27 -8.38 -6.05 -2.15
C PRO A 27 -8.22 -4.53 -2.10
N VAL A 28 -9.09 -3.80 -2.79
CA VAL A 28 -9.14 -2.34 -2.74
C VAL A 28 -10.24 -1.96 -1.77
N LEU A 29 -9.87 -1.20 -0.74
CA LEU A 29 -10.85 -0.67 0.20
C LEU A 29 -11.74 0.36 -0.51
N THR A 30 -13.02 0.34 -0.16
CA THR A 30 -13.95 1.41 -0.48
C THR A 30 -13.57 2.69 0.28
N HIS A 31 -14.14 3.82 -0.16
CA HIS A 31 -13.94 5.10 0.51
C HIS A 31 -14.27 5.05 2.01
N ASP A 32 -15.42 4.46 2.37
CA ASP A 32 -15.88 4.39 3.75
C ASP A 32 -15.03 3.44 4.61
N GLU A 33 -14.55 2.34 4.03
CA GLU A 33 -13.59 1.45 4.71
C GLU A 33 -12.27 2.15 4.98
N VAL A 34 -11.79 2.99 4.05
CA VAL A 34 -10.60 3.81 4.28
C VAL A 34 -10.81 4.82 5.38
N LEU A 35 -11.95 5.53 5.40
CA LEU A 35 -12.25 6.49 6.48
C LEU A 35 -12.37 5.77 7.83
N THR A 36 -13.04 4.62 7.87
CA THR A 36 -13.14 3.77 9.07
C THR A 36 -11.76 3.34 9.56
N LEU A 37 -10.86 2.93 8.66
CA LEU A 37 -9.48 2.58 8.99
C LEU A 37 -8.70 3.79 9.54
N VAL A 38 -8.84 4.95 8.88
CA VAL A 38 -8.19 6.20 9.30
C VAL A 38 -8.63 6.59 10.70
N ASP A 39 -9.93 6.50 10.97
CA ASP A 39 -10.53 6.80 12.27
C ASP A 39 -10.09 5.80 13.35
N GLY A 40 -10.22 4.50 13.06
CA GLY A 40 -9.90 3.41 13.99
C GLY A 40 -8.43 3.33 14.39
N HIS A 41 -7.50 3.67 13.49
CA HIS A 41 -6.05 3.63 13.75
C HIS A 41 -5.41 5.00 13.92
N ARG A 42 -6.21 6.07 13.98
CA ARG A 42 -5.73 7.44 14.16
C ARG A 42 -4.64 7.82 13.16
N LEU A 43 -4.90 7.57 11.88
CA LEU A 43 -3.91 7.74 10.81
C LEU A 43 -3.70 9.21 10.40
N TRP A 44 -4.59 10.11 10.80
CA TRP A 44 -4.49 11.55 10.50
C TRP A 44 -3.34 12.23 11.25
N GLY A 45 -2.79 13.30 10.67
CA GLY A 45 -1.68 14.06 11.27
C GLY A 45 -0.32 13.34 11.24
N ARG A 46 -0.25 12.13 10.66
CA ARG A 46 0.98 11.31 10.59
C ARG A 46 1.81 11.54 9.33
N GLY A 47 1.37 12.43 8.44
CA GLY A 47 2.01 12.69 7.15
C GLY A 47 1.88 11.54 6.15
N LEU A 48 0.78 10.79 6.23
CA LEU A 48 0.37 9.74 5.28
C LEU A 48 -0.55 10.32 4.22
N SER A 49 -0.44 9.83 2.99
CA SER A 49 -1.37 10.10 1.90
C SER A 49 -2.59 9.18 1.94
N ALA A 50 -3.63 9.50 1.14
CA ALA A 50 -4.77 8.61 0.95
C ALA A 50 -4.32 7.24 0.39
N MET A 51 -3.31 7.20 -0.48
CA MET A 51 -2.77 5.96 -1.02
C MET A 51 -2.06 5.12 0.03
N ASP A 52 -1.39 5.74 1.00
CA ASP A 52 -0.77 5.03 2.12
C ASP A 52 -1.83 4.32 2.98
N ALA A 53 -2.98 4.97 3.22
CA ALA A 53 -4.10 4.36 3.93
C ALA A 53 -4.71 3.19 3.15
N HIS A 54 -4.89 3.33 1.83
CA HIS A 54 -5.34 2.22 0.98
C HIS A 54 -4.34 1.06 1.01
N LEU A 55 -3.04 1.31 0.83
CA LEU A 55 -2.01 0.26 0.90
C LEU A 55 -2.02 -0.46 2.25
N LEU A 56 -2.11 0.30 3.35
CA LEU A 56 -2.14 -0.26 4.69
C LEU A 56 -3.37 -1.17 4.89
N GLY A 57 -4.55 -0.67 4.52
CA GLY A 57 -5.80 -1.44 4.63
C GLY A 57 -5.81 -2.67 3.73
N SER A 58 -5.37 -2.53 2.48
CA SER A 58 -5.30 -3.64 1.53
C SER A 58 -4.46 -4.79 2.06
N VAL A 59 -3.30 -4.50 2.68
CA VAL A 59 -2.45 -5.51 3.29
C VAL A 59 -3.11 -6.10 4.55
N ALA A 60 -3.76 -5.28 5.38
CA ALA A 60 -4.43 -5.75 6.60
C ALA A 60 -5.54 -6.78 6.33
N LEU A 61 -6.20 -6.72 5.17
CA LEU A 61 -7.28 -7.64 4.78
C LEU A 61 -6.78 -9.01 4.29
N VAL A 62 -5.49 -9.14 3.95
CA VAL A 62 -4.93 -10.37 3.37
C VAL A 62 -4.09 -11.09 4.43
N GLY A 63 -4.61 -12.23 4.92
CA GLY A 63 -3.91 -13.05 5.90
C GLY A 63 -2.51 -13.47 5.44
N GLY A 64 -1.50 -13.22 6.27
CA GLY A 64 -0.10 -13.54 5.97
C GLY A 64 0.62 -12.55 5.05
N ALA A 65 -0.08 -11.52 4.55
CA ALA A 65 0.57 -10.46 3.78
C ALA A 65 1.45 -9.58 4.67
N GLN A 66 2.48 -9.00 4.05
CA GLN A 66 3.44 -8.13 4.71
C GLN A 66 3.65 -6.87 3.90
N LEU A 67 3.70 -5.72 4.58
CA LEU A 67 4.00 -4.45 3.96
C LEU A 67 5.51 -4.26 3.85
N TRP A 68 6.02 -4.18 2.63
CA TRP A 68 7.37 -3.71 2.35
C TRP A 68 7.33 -2.23 1.94
N THR A 69 8.02 -1.38 2.68
CA THR A 69 8.12 0.05 2.35
C THR A 69 9.40 0.64 2.89
N ARG A 70 10.02 1.58 2.17
CA ARG A 70 11.13 2.41 2.67
C ARG A 70 10.64 3.65 3.42
N ASP A 71 9.36 3.98 3.31
CA ASP A 71 8.77 5.11 4.01
C ASP A 71 8.68 4.82 5.52
N LYS A 72 9.32 5.66 6.33
CA LYS A 72 9.38 5.48 7.79
C LYS A 72 8.02 5.72 8.46
N ARG A 73 7.22 6.67 7.93
CA ARG A 73 5.90 7.02 8.48
C ARG A 73 4.90 5.90 8.21
N LEU A 74 4.86 5.39 6.98
CA LEU A 74 4.01 4.25 6.63
C LEU A 74 4.43 2.98 7.38
N ARG A 75 5.73 2.72 7.52
CA ARG A 75 6.23 1.59 8.30
C ARG A 75 5.87 1.69 9.79
N SER A 76 5.87 2.89 10.35
CA SER A 76 5.44 3.14 11.73
C SER A 76 3.93 2.90 11.86
N ALA A 77 3.12 3.47 10.97
CA ALA A 77 1.68 3.29 10.96
C ALA A 77 1.26 1.82 10.81
N ALA A 78 1.97 1.06 9.97
CA ALA A 78 1.75 -0.38 9.84
C ALA A 78 2.00 -1.15 11.14
N GLY A 79 3.06 -0.79 11.88
CA GLY A 79 3.33 -1.38 13.19
C GLY A 79 2.22 -1.10 14.20
N ASP A 80 1.75 0.15 14.27
CA ASP A 80 0.68 0.54 15.20
C ASP A 80 -0.68 -0.09 14.83
N ALA A 81 -0.92 -0.30 13.53
CA ALA A 81 -2.12 -0.97 13.04
C ALA A 81 -2.05 -2.51 13.10
N GLY A 82 -0.95 -3.09 13.61
CA GLY A 82 -0.78 -4.54 13.70
C GLY A 82 -0.51 -5.23 12.36
N VAL A 83 -0.20 -4.47 11.30
CA VAL A 83 0.13 -5.01 9.98
C VAL A 83 1.57 -5.49 9.96
N ALA A 84 1.76 -6.75 9.56
CA ALA A 84 3.09 -7.33 9.46
C ALA A 84 3.95 -6.57 8.44
N ARG A 85 5.25 -6.42 8.74
CA ARG A 85 6.17 -5.62 7.93
C ARG A 85 7.27 -6.52 7.42
N TYR A 86 7.56 -6.42 6.14
CA TYR A 86 8.67 -7.16 5.56
C TYR A 86 10.01 -6.54 6.01
N HIS A 87 10.88 -7.39 6.54
CA HIS A 87 12.25 -7.03 6.90
C HIS A 87 13.22 -7.77 5.98
N VAL A 88 13.98 -7.01 5.17
CA VAL A 88 15.13 -7.56 4.43
C VAL A 88 16.21 -7.91 5.47
N ARG A 89 16.71 -9.15 5.44
CA ARG A 89 17.86 -9.59 6.25
C ARG A 89 19.14 -8.90 5.79
#